data_AF-A0A4R1RQ89-F1
#
_entry.id   AF-A0A4R1RQ89-F1
#
_cell.length_a   1.000
_cell.length_b   1.000
_cell.length_c   1.000
_cell.angle_alpha   90.00
_cell.angle_beta   90.00
_cell.angle_gamma   90.00
#
_symmetry.space_group_name_H-M   'P 1'
#
loop_
_entity.id
_entity.type
_entity.pdbx_description
1 polymer ?
#
loop_
_entity_poly.entity_id
_entity_poly.type
_entity_poly.pdbx_seq_one_letter_code
_entity_poly.pdbx_strand_id
1 'polypeptide(L)' 'MLKKSRQYLYWVQNSVFEGEISEAKYKKYVTELKKIINLEEDSVIIYNLRTSKYSSREVIGLEKGGQSNIL' A
#
# COMPACT_ATOMS: atom_id res chain seq x y z
N MET A 1 0.63 -0.10 -11.53
CA MET A 1 0.79 -0.10 -10.06
C MET A 1 -0.43 -0.68 -9.32
N LEU A 2 -1.63 -0.10 -9.42
CA LEU A 2 -2.86 -0.51 -8.70
C LEU A 2 -3.16 -2.02 -8.67
N LYS A 3 -3.22 -2.68 -9.83
CA LYS A 3 -3.51 -4.13 -9.91
C LYS A 3 -2.47 -4.96 -9.15
N LYS A 4 -1.21 -4.52 -9.16
CA LYS A 4 -0.11 -5.21 -8.49
C LYS A 4 -0.16 -4.98 -6.98
N SER A 5 -0.35 -3.75 -6.54
CA SER A 5 -0.43 -3.41 -5.11
C SER A 5 -1.58 -4.13 -4.39
N ARG A 6 -2.74 -4.29 -5.05
CA ARG A 6 -3.89 -5.07 -4.51
C ARG A 6 -3.63 -6.57 -4.30
N GLN A 7 -2.53 -7.12 -4.82
CA GLN A 7 -2.15 -8.52 -4.56
C GLN A 7 -1.42 -8.67 -3.22
N TYR A 8 -0.93 -7.58 -2.66
CA TYR A 8 -0.05 -7.58 -1.48
C TYR A 8 -0.61 -6.75 -0.32
N LEU A 9 -1.38 -5.69 -0.61
CA LEU A 9 -1.87 -4.71 0.34
C LEU A 9 -3.32 -4.34 0.02
N TYR A 10 -4.03 -3.79 0.99
CA TYR A 10 -5.38 -3.27 0.82
C TYR A 10 -5.36 -1.90 0.17
N TRP A 11 -6.31 -1.64 -0.72
CA TRP A 11 -6.45 -0.33 -1.37
C TRP A 11 -7.32 0.59 -0.52
N VAL A 12 -6.74 1.71 -0.07
CA VAL A 12 -7.38 2.62 0.89
C VAL A 12 -7.65 4.02 0.35
N GLN A 13 -7.03 4.41 -0.76
CA GLN A 13 -7.30 5.63 -1.54
C GLN A 13 -6.62 5.50 -2.92
N ASN A 14 -7.01 6.31 -3.92
CA ASN A 14 -6.42 6.44 -5.26
C ASN A 14 -5.04 5.75 -5.46
N SER A 15 -4.01 6.26 -4.78
CA SER A 15 -2.63 5.77 -4.88
C SER A 15 -2.05 5.29 -3.54
N VAL A 16 -2.90 4.99 -2.56
CA VAL A 16 -2.49 4.58 -1.21
C VAL A 16 -2.93 3.14 -0.94
N PHE A 17 -2.00 2.36 -0.41
CA PHE A 17 -2.20 0.96 -0.06
C PHE A 17 -1.57 0.66 1.30
N GLU A 18 -2.27 -0.09 2.13
CA GLU A 18 -1.88 -0.38 3.50
C GLU A 18 -2.20 -1.83 3.85
N GLY A 19 -1.45 -2.42 4.78
CA GLY A 19 -1.70 -3.79 5.23
C GLY A 19 -0.45 -4.47 5.78
N GLU A 20 -0.69 -5.58 6.48
CA GLU A 20 0.39 -6.44 6.97
C GLU A 20 0.95 -7.30 5.83
N ILE A 21 2.27 -7.39 5.78
CA ILE A 21 2.98 -8.15 4.76
C ILE A 21 4.23 -8.78 5.37
N SER A 22 4.47 -10.06 5.07
CA SER A 22 5.69 -10.73 5.52
C SER A 22 6.92 -10.17 4.79
N GLU A 23 8.09 -10.24 5.42
CA GLU A 23 9.33 -9.70 4.84
C GLU A 23 9.64 -10.31 3.46
N ALA A 24 9.40 -11.62 3.28
CA ALA A 24 9.59 -12.29 2.00
C ALA A 24 8.65 -11.76 0.91
N LYS A 25 7.35 -11.57 1.23
CA LYS A 25 6.37 -11.00 0.30
C LYS A 25 6.69 -9.52 0.01
N TYR A 26 7.17 -8.78 1.00
CA TYR A 26 7.59 -7.40 0.84
C TYR A 26 8.75 -7.25 -0.14
N LYS A 27 9.83 -8.04 0.02
CA LYS A 27 10.97 -8.04 -0.92
C LYS A 27 10.51 -8.35 -2.36
N LYS A 28 9.61 -9.34 -2.50
CA LYS A 28 9.02 -9.68 -3.80
C LYS A 28 8.20 -8.52 -4.37
N TYR A 29 7.35 -7.90 -3.55
CA TYR A 29 6.52 -6.77 -3.96
C TYR A 29 7.35 -5.58 -4.46
N VAL A 30 8.39 -5.17 -3.72
CA VAL A 30 9.30 -4.09 -4.13
C VAL A 30 9.99 -4.41 -5.46
N THR A 31 10.42 -5.66 -5.64
CA THR A 31 11.03 -6.12 -6.89
C THR A 31 10.05 -6.04 -8.06
N GLU A 32 8.80 -6.45 -7.85
CA GLU A 32 7.75 -6.38 -8.87
C GLU A 32 7.35 -4.93 -9.18
N LEU A 33 7.32 -4.04 -8.18
CA LEU A 33 7.04 -2.62 -8.39
C LEU A 33 8.10 -1.94 -9.26
N LYS A 34 9.39 -2.19 -9.00
CA LYS A 34 10.49 -1.64 -9.79
C LYS A 34 10.45 -2.02 -11.27
N LYS A 35 9.78 -3.12 -11.61
CA LYS A 35 9.57 -3.55 -13.01
C LYS A 35 8.39 -2.86 -13.69
N ILE A 36 7.54 -2.18 -12.93
CA ILE A 36 6.29 -1.56 -13.40
C ILE A 36 6.42 -0.05 -13.51
N ILE A 37 7.20 0.58 -12.63
CA ILE A 37 7.38 2.03 -12.58
C ILE A 37 8.54 2.48 -13.48
N ASN A 38 8.46 3.69 -14.01
CA ASN A 38 9.59 4.37 -14.63
C ASN A 38 10.40 5.10 -13.54
N LEU A 39 11.64 4.69 -13.29
CA LEU A 39 12.44 5.27 -12.21
C LEU A 39 12.87 6.73 -12.44
N GLU A 40 12.73 7.25 -13.66
CA GLU A 40 13.05 8.66 -13.99
C GLU A 40 11.85 9.59 -13.84
N GLU A 41 10.63 9.05 -13.80
CA GLU A 41 9.37 9.83 -13.82
C GLU A 41 8.47 9.54 -12.61
N ASP A 42 8.49 8.31 -12.13
CA ASP A 42 7.63 7.83 -11.06
C ASP A 42 8.38 7.72 -9.73
N SER A 43 7.63 7.85 -8.64
CA SER A 43 8.12 7.56 -7.30
C SER A 43 7.12 6.73 -6.50
N VAL A 44 7.64 5.93 -5.57
CA VAL A 44 6.85 5.16 -4.61
C VAL A 44 7.48 5.35 -3.23
N ILE A 45 6.70 5.83 -2.28
CA ILE A 45 7.09 6.00 -0.88
C ILE A 45 6.51 4.85 -0.08
N ILE A 46 7.33 4.21 0.75
CA ILE A 46 6.92 3.09 1.60
C ILE A 46 7.22 3.43 3.04
N TYR A 47 6.18 3.46 3.87
CA TYR A 47 6.31 3.58 5.33
C TYR A 47 6.23 2.18 5.95
N ASN A 48 7.26 1.80 6.69
CA ASN A 48 7.27 0.55 7.46
C ASN A 48 7.01 0.87 8.94
N LEU A 49 5.83 0.50 9.42
CA LEU A 49 5.40 0.74 10.79
C LEU A 49 5.60 -0.53 11.62
N ARG A 50 6.40 -0.46 12.69
CA ARG A 50 6.67 -1.62 13.57
C ARG A 50 5.46 -2.07 14.39
N THR A 51 4.46 -1.22 14.57
CA THR A 51 3.23 -1.55 15.29
C THR A 51 2.06 -0.73 14.73
N SER A 52 0.89 -1.36 14.61
CA SER A 52 -0.37 -0.72 14.25
C SER A 52 -1.02 0.03 15.43
N LYS A 53 -0.49 -0.12 16.65
CA LYS A 53 -1.12 0.40 17.88
C LYS A 53 -1.27 1.92 17.96
N TYR A 54 -0.56 2.68 17.12
CA TYR A 54 -0.52 4.16 17.22
C TYR A 54 -0.71 4.87 15.88
N SER A 55 -1.38 4.25 14.89
CA SER A 55 -1.77 4.94 13.67
C SER A 55 -3.17 5.54 13.83
N SER A 56 -3.27 6.80 14.24
CA SER A 56 -4.52 7.55 14.11
C SER A 56 -4.72 7.91 12.64
N ARG A 57 -5.81 7.44 12.03
CA ARG A 57 -6.19 7.79 10.66
C ARG A 57 -7.29 8.84 10.70
N GLU A 58 -6.99 10.03 10.18
CA GLU A 58 -7.99 11.08 9.94
C GLU A 58 -8.21 11.19 8.43
N VAL A 59 -9.48 11.21 8.00
CA VAL A 59 -9.87 11.40 6.60
C VAL A 59 -10.66 12.68 6.50
N ILE A 60 -10.18 13.61 5.68
CA ILE A 60 -10.90 14.84 5.36
C ILE A 60 -11.49 14.70 3.95
N GLY A 61 -12.80 14.85 3.84
CA GLY A 61 -13.53 14.75 2.57
C GLY A 61 -14.05 13.34 2.26
N LEU A 62 -14.20 13.02 0.97
CA LEU A 62 -14.81 11.76 0.53
C LEU A 62 -13.82 10.61 0.64
N GLU A 63 -14.16 9.63 1.48
CA GLU A 63 -13.42 8.38 1.58
C GLU A 63 -13.49 7.61 0.25
N LYS A 64 -12.32 7.26 -0.29
CA LYS A 64 -12.19 6.49 -1.54
C LYS A 64 -11.53 5.18 -1.22
N GLY A 65 -12.17 4.05 -1.49
CA GLY A 65 -11.63 2.73 -1.13
C GLY A 65 -12.75 1.84 -0.60
N GLY A 66 -12.48 0.56 -0.45
CA GLY A 66 -13.52 -0.40 -0.09
C GLY A 66 -13.16 -1.84 -0.42
N GLN A 67 -12.14 -2.36 0.24
CA GLN A 67 -12.27 -3.72 0.77
C GLN A 67 -12.47 -3.53 2.26
N SER A 68 -13.74 -3.48 2.68
CA SER A 68 -14.11 -3.45 4.08
C SER A 68 -13.41 -4.61 4.78
N ASN A 69 -12.69 -4.32 5.87
CA ASN A 69 -12.36 -5.33 6.87
C ASN A 69 -13.69 -5.92 7.35
N ILE A 70 -14.12 -7.02 6.73
CA ILE A 70 -14.99 -7.95 7.42
C ILE A 70 -14.01 -8.76 8.28
N LEU A 71 -13.86 -8.31 9.52
CA LEU A 71 -13.26 -9.07 10.60
C LEU A 71 -13.96 -10.43 10.73
#